data_AF-A0A8J6VQP0-F1
#
_entry.id   AF-A0A8J6VQP0-F1
#
_cell.length_a   1.000
_cell.length_b   1.000
_cell.length_c   1.000
_cell.angle_alpha   90.00
_cell.angle_beta   90.00
_cell.angle_gamma   90.00
#
_symmetry.space_group_name_H-M   'P 1'
#
loop_
_entity.id
_entity.type
_entity.pdbx_description
1 polymer ?
#
loop_
_entity_poly.entity_id
_entity_poly.type
_entity_poly.pdbx_seq_one_letter_code
_entity_poly.pdbx_strand_id
1 'polypeptide(L)'
;MESNSLLPTEVILSDTRSTLGHLYLDWNPQPGAYLEVEGQTYLVLERKHRYLLKSGRYRLHKITLCVQKTHSPVEKSLVDGHWVIGDPTCTYNARSELLRCAVNPSGPCDRCTHYQLSES
;
A
#
# COMPACT_ATOMS: atom_id res chain seq x y z
N MET A 1 21.21 -19.10 2.86
CA MET A 1 20.01 -18.60 2.15
C MET A 1 18.84 -18.86 3.08
N GLU A 2 18.53 -17.91 3.97
CA GLU A 2 17.50 -18.11 4.98
C GLU A 2 16.15 -18.21 4.30
N SER A 3 15.46 -19.34 4.50
CA SER A 3 14.16 -19.64 3.96
C SER A 3 13.20 -18.48 4.21
N ASN A 4 12.52 -18.08 3.14
CA ASN A 4 11.51 -17.03 3.02
C ASN A 4 10.32 -17.30 3.97
N SER A 5 10.58 -17.23 5.28
CA SER A 5 9.59 -17.48 6.32
C SER A 5 8.74 -16.23 6.38
N LEU A 6 7.55 -16.29 5.79
CA LEU A 6 6.55 -15.24 5.91
C LEU A 6 6.39 -14.92 7.40
N LEU A 7 6.84 -13.72 7.80
CA LEU A 7 6.76 -13.29 9.18
C LEU A 7 5.33 -12.85 9.46
N PRO A 8 4.76 -13.21 10.62
CA PRO A 8 3.46 -12.70 11.00
C PRO A 8 3.55 -11.18 11.12
N THR A 9 2.70 -10.50 10.35
CA THR A 9 2.60 -9.05 10.32
C THR A 9 1.32 -8.62 11.02
N GLU A 10 1.47 -7.96 12.16
CA GLU A 10 0.35 -7.38 12.89
C GLU A 10 -0.01 -6.02 12.31
N VAL A 11 -1.29 -5.83 11.99
CA VAL A 11 -1.80 -4.57 11.45
C VAL A 11 -2.56 -3.84 12.55
N ILE A 12 -2.18 -2.61 12.85
CA ILE A 12 -2.71 -1.82 13.96
C ILE A 12 -3.17 -0.46 13.44
N LEU A 13 -4.37 -0.03 13.84
CA LEU A 13 -4.85 1.32 13.58
C LEU A 13 -4.04 2.36 14.35
N SER A 14 -3.58 3.41 13.67
CA SER A 14 -2.74 4.45 14.27
C SER A 14 -3.47 5.28 15.33
N ASP A 15 -4.77 5.55 15.13
CA ASP A 15 -5.60 6.40 15.99
C ASP A 15 -6.01 5.70 17.29
N THR A 16 -6.52 4.48 17.18
CA THR A 16 -7.11 3.71 18.29
C THR A 16 -6.14 2.70 18.89
N ARG A 17 -5.03 2.41 18.19
CA ARG A 17 -4.11 1.29 18.51
C ARG A 17 -4.80 -0.07 18.55
N SER A 18 -5.99 -0.18 17.99
CA SER A 18 -6.70 -1.45 17.86
C SER A 18 -6.04 -2.31 16.79
N THR A 19 -5.98 -3.62 17.05
CA THR A 19 -5.41 -4.58 16.10
C THR A 19 -6.48 -4.98 15.10
N LEU A 20 -6.20 -4.78 13.82
CA LEU A 20 -7.06 -5.23 12.72
C LEU A 20 -6.88 -6.73 12.45
N GLY A 21 -5.68 -7.25 12.70
CA GLY A 21 -5.40 -8.68 12.57
C GLY A 21 -3.93 -8.98 12.36
N HIS A 22 -3.64 -10.25 12.07
CA HIS A 22 -2.32 -10.76 11.71
C HIS A 22 -2.38 -11.32 10.30
N LEU A 23 -1.55 -10.77 9.41
CA LEU A 23 -1.47 -11.15 8.00
C LEU A 23 -0.10 -11.75 7.71
N TYR A 24 -0.07 -12.69 6.78
CA TYR A 24 1.16 -13.15 6.13
C TYR A 24 1.25 -12.46 4.78
N LEU A 25 2.10 -11.44 4.69
CA LEU A 25 2.30 -10.66 3.47
C LEU A 25 3.45 -11.27 2.66
N ASP A 26 3.21 -11.52 1.38
CA ASP A 26 4.20 -11.97 0.40
C ASP A 26 5.08 -10.83 -0.14
N TRP A 27 4.75 -9.59 0.22
CA TRP A 27 5.50 -8.39 -0.09
C TRP A 27 5.87 -7.62 1.19
N ASN A 28 6.75 -6.62 1.05
CA ASN A 28 7.32 -5.88 2.17
C ASN A 28 6.86 -4.41 2.18
N PRO A 29 5.63 -4.12 2.64
CA PRO A 29 5.07 -2.76 2.61
C PRO A 29 5.94 -1.77 3.37
N GLN A 30 6.29 -0.66 2.72
CA GLN A 30 6.95 0.48 3.35
C GLN A 30 5.93 1.55 3.75
N PRO A 31 6.29 2.49 4.64
CA PRO A 31 5.51 3.71 4.83
C PRO A 31 5.18 4.38 3.50
N GLY A 32 3.93 4.83 3.32
CA GLY A 32 3.41 5.35 2.06
C GLY A 32 2.70 4.29 1.20
N ALA A 33 2.96 3.01 1.43
CA ALA A 33 2.28 1.93 0.73
C ALA A 33 0.85 1.76 1.23
N TYR A 34 0.02 1.11 0.42
CA TYR A 34 -1.38 0.86 0.74
C TYR A 34 -1.60 -0.64 0.96
N LEU A 35 -2.48 -0.95 1.91
CA LEU A 35 -2.82 -2.32 2.30
C LEU A 35 -4.34 -2.44 2.33
N GLU A 36 -4.87 -3.48 1.72
CA GLU A 36 -6.28 -3.84 1.86
C GLU A 36 -6.45 -4.89 2.96
N VAL A 37 -7.40 -4.63 3.86
CA VAL A 37 -7.79 -5.57 4.92
C VAL A 37 -9.32 -5.60 4.95
N GLU A 38 -9.91 -6.78 4.71
CA GLU A 38 -11.37 -6.99 4.69
C GLU A 38 -12.13 -6.02 3.75
N GLY A 39 -11.54 -5.69 2.60
CA GLY A 39 -12.16 -4.79 1.60
C GLY A 39 -12.09 -3.30 1.96
N GLN A 40 -11.42 -2.94 3.06
CA GLN A 40 -11.10 -1.56 3.40
C GLN A 40 -9.62 -1.28 3.10
N THR A 41 -9.36 -0.18 2.39
CA THR A 41 -8.00 0.27 2.11
C THR A 41 -7.44 1.08 3.27
N TYR A 42 -6.15 0.86 3.56
CA TYR A 42 -5.39 1.54 4.60
C TYR A 42 -4.06 2.05 4.07
N LEU A 43 -3.64 3.24 4.53
CA LEU A 43 -2.30 3.76 4.29
C LEU A 43 -1.35 3.29 5.39
N VAL A 44 -0.20 2.73 5.03
CA VAL A 44 0.87 2.37 5.96
C VAL A 44 1.61 3.64 6.36
N LEU A 45 1.57 3.97 7.65
CA LEU A 45 2.28 5.13 8.20
C LEU A 45 3.63 4.75 8.79
N GLU A 46 3.70 3.60 9.46
CA GLU A 46 4.91 3.11 10.09
C GLU A 46 5.05 1.61 9.93
N ARG A 47 6.29 1.15 9.79
CA ARG A 47 6.66 -0.27 9.86
C ARG A 47 7.65 -0.49 10.98
N LYS A 48 7.27 -1.30 11.97
CA LYS A 48 8.07 -1.62 13.14
C LYS A 48 8.54 -3.05 13.10
N HIS A 49 9.83 -3.26 13.35
CA HIS A 49 10.41 -4.57 13.55
C HIS A 49 10.44 -4.92 15.03
N ARG A 50 10.07 -6.16 15.36
CA ARG A 50 10.33 -6.73 16.66
C ARG A 50 11.36 -7.83 16.52
N TYR A 51 12.52 -7.61 17.13
CA TYR A 51 13.60 -8.58 17.20
C TYR A 51 13.56 -9.30 18.53
N LEU A 52 13.96 -10.57 18.54
CA LEU A 52 14.18 -11.35 19.75
C LEU A 52 15.62 -11.86 19.76
N LEU A 53 16.27 -11.84 20.93
CA LEU A 53 17.56 -12.46 21.15
C LEU A 53 17.37 -13.99 21.28
N LYS A 54 17.90 -14.76 20.34
CA LYS A 54 17.94 -16.24 20.39
C LYS A 54 19.36 -16.72 20.15
N SER A 55 19.89 -17.53 21.06
CA SER A 55 21.23 -18.13 20.94
C SER A 55 22.34 -17.11 20.63
N GLY A 56 22.31 -15.96 21.31
CA GLY A 56 23.31 -14.89 21.14
C GLY A 56 23.15 -14.05 19.86
N ARG A 57 22.08 -14.21 19.09
CA ARG A 57 21.80 -13.39 17.89
C ARG A 57 20.40 -12.80 17.92
N TYR A 58 20.26 -11.54 17.53
CA TYR A 58 18.95 -10.94 17.30
C TYR A 58 18.37 -11.50 15.99
N ARG A 59 17.14 -12.03 16.06
CA ARG A 59 16.39 -12.51 14.90
C ARG A 59 15.08 -11.74 14.81
N LEU A 60 14.72 -11.36 13.59
CA LEU A 60 13.43 -10.73 13.34
C LEU A 60 12.33 -11.72 13.70
N HIS A 61 11.47 -11.35 14.63
CA HIS A 61 10.44 -12.22 15.19
C HIS A 61 9.05 -11.87 14.67
N LYS A 62 8.76 -10.58 14.50
CA LYS A 62 7.44 -10.08 14.09
C LYS A 62 7.58 -8.70 13.44
N ILE A 63 6.66 -8.39 12.54
CA ILE A 63 6.49 -7.04 11.98
C ILE A 63 5.17 -6.46 12.49
N THR A 64 5.15 -5.16 12.78
CA THR A 64 3.92 -4.42 13.07
C THR A 64 3.79 -3.27 12.08
N LEU A 65 2.66 -3.19 11.38
CA LEU A 65 2.29 -2.06 10.54
C LEU A 65 1.30 -1.18 11.29
N CYS A 66 1.66 0.09 11.49
CA CYS A 66 0.71 1.11 11.92
C CYS A 66 0.06 1.70 10.67
N VAL A 67 -1.26 1.63 10.59
CA VAL A 67 -2.01 2.04 9.42
C VAL A 67 -3.10 3.05 9.75
N GLN A 68 -3.51 3.84 8.77
CA GLN A 68 -4.64 4.75 8.88
C GLN A 68 -5.72 4.38 7.86
N LYS A 69 -6.99 4.40 8.30
CA LYS A 69 -8.13 4.28 7.39
C LYS A 69 -8.05 5.40 6.37
N THR A 70 -8.03 5.03 5.10
CA THR A 70 -8.19 6.00 4.02
C THR A 70 -9.56 5.78 3.40
N HIS A 71 -10.39 6.83 3.41
CA HIS A 71 -11.52 6.88 2.50
C HIS A 71 -10.90 6.91 1.11
N SER A 72 -11.17 5.90 0.28
CA SER A 72 -10.69 5.90 -1.08
C SER A 72 -11.32 7.06 -1.85
N PRO A 73 -10.50 7.92 -2.50
CA PRO A 73 -10.88 8.37 -3.85
C PRO A 73 -9.69 8.25 -4.81
N VAL A 74 -8.71 7.43 -4.46
CA VAL A 74 -7.57 7.20 -5.34
C VAL A 74 -7.95 5.96 -6.13
N GLU A 75 -8.65 6.17 -7.25
CA GLU A 75 -8.71 5.21 -8.35
C GLU A 75 -7.29 4.66 -8.48
N LYS A 76 -7.07 3.42 -8.06
CA LYS A 76 -5.75 2.82 -8.08
C LYS A 76 -5.82 1.56 -8.87
N SER A 77 -4.91 1.47 -9.81
CA SER A 77 -4.83 0.33 -10.72
C SER A 77 -3.46 -0.29 -10.56
N LEU A 78 -3.43 -1.61 -10.40
CA LEU A 78 -2.19 -2.36 -10.38
C LEU A 78 -1.70 -2.52 -11.83
N VAL A 79 -0.56 -1.92 -12.16
CA VAL A 79 0.07 -1.97 -13.49
C VAL A 79 1.48 -2.50 -13.31
N ASP A 80 1.82 -3.61 -13.98
CA ASP A 80 3.15 -4.23 -13.92
C ASP A 80 3.68 -4.46 -12.48
N GLY A 81 2.78 -4.73 -11.54
CA GLY A 81 3.13 -4.94 -10.12
C GLY A 81 3.29 -3.66 -9.28
N HIS A 82 3.02 -2.49 -9.85
CA HIS A 82 3.07 -1.19 -9.17
C HIS A 82 1.67 -0.57 -9.06
N TRP A 83 1.41 0.13 -7.96
CA TRP A 83 0.14 0.83 -7.77
C TRP A 83 0.18 2.18 -8.45
N VAL A 84 -0.69 2.40 -9.44
CA VAL A 84 -0.78 3.66 -10.15
C VAL A 84 -2.04 4.41 -9.72
N ILE A 85 -1.94 5.72 -9.53
CA ILE A 85 -3.11 6.59 -9.31
C ILE A 85 -3.77 6.93 -10.65
N GLY A 86 -5.09 6.83 -10.68
CA GLY A 86 -5.95 7.05 -11.83
C GLY A 86 -6.19 5.81 -12.67
N ASP A 87 -6.94 6.03 -13.74
CA ASP A 87 -7.15 5.04 -14.78
C ASP A 87 -5.89 4.93 -15.66
N PRO A 88 -5.23 3.75 -15.72
CA PRO A 88 -4.01 3.53 -16.50
C PRO A 88 -4.27 3.45 -18.00
N THR A 89 -5.53 3.34 -18.43
CA THR A 89 -5.89 3.44 -19.85
C THR A 89 -6.01 4.89 -20.31
N CYS A 90 -5.77 5.88 -19.44
CA CYS A 90 -5.70 7.28 -19.85
C CYS A 90 -4.31 7.64 -20.38
N THR A 91 -4.21 8.27 -21.55
CA THR A 91 -2.95 8.74 -22.17
C THR A 91 -2.17 9.71 -21.27
N TYR A 92 -2.86 10.48 -20.44
CA TYR A 92 -2.23 11.43 -19.52
C TYR A 92 -1.86 10.83 -18.16
N ASN A 93 -2.18 9.56 -17.91
CA ASN A 93 -1.84 8.91 -16.65
C ASN A 93 -0.31 8.95 -16.43
N ALA A 94 0.13 9.46 -15.27
CA ALA A 94 1.55 9.62 -14.97
C ALA A 94 2.25 8.31 -14.61
N ARG A 95 1.51 7.18 -14.56
CA ARG A 95 1.96 5.86 -14.09
C ARG A 95 2.71 5.95 -12.76
N SER A 96 2.18 6.77 -11.85
CA SER A 96 2.83 7.14 -10.61
C SER A 96 2.00 6.77 -9.39
N GLU A 97 2.67 6.36 -8.33
CA GLU A 97 2.10 6.10 -7.00
C GLU A 97 1.67 7.39 -6.28
N LEU A 98 2.12 8.55 -6.76
CA LEU A 98 1.96 9.85 -6.06
C LEU A 98 1.13 10.86 -6.86
N LEU A 99 1.07 10.72 -8.18
CA LEU A 99 0.41 11.67 -9.06
C LEU A 99 -0.45 10.94 -10.10
N ARG A 100 -1.69 11.40 -10.24
CA ARG A 100 -2.63 10.89 -11.26
C ARG A 100 -2.19 11.25 -12.68
N CYS A 101 -2.11 12.55 -12.93
CA CYS A 101 -1.68 13.16 -14.18
C CYS A 101 -1.35 14.63 -13.92
N ALA A 102 -0.61 15.27 -14.83
CA ALA A 102 -0.25 16.68 -14.69
C ALA A 102 -1.45 17.62 -14.90
N VAL A 103 -2.39 17.24 -15.77
CA VAL A 103 -3.51 18.10 -16.21
C VAL A 103 -4.69 18.13 -15.25
N ASN A 104 -4.92 17.03 -14.52
CA ASN A 104 -5.97 16.94 -13.50
C ASN A 104 -5.46 16.13 -12.30
N PRO A 105 -4.56 16.70 -11.48
CA PRO A 105 -3.90 15.97 -10.40
C PRO A 105 -4.87 15.53 -9.29
N SER A 106 -5.95 16.30 -9.06
CA SER A 106 -6.86 16.11 -7.92
C SER A 106 -8.24 15.55 -8.28
N GLY A 107 -8.66 15.58 -9.55
CA GLY A 107 -9.98 15.11 -9.97
C GLY A 107 -9.99 13.63 -10.39
N PRO A 108 -11.12 12.91 -10.22
CA PRO A 108 -11.25 11.52 -10.67
C PRO A 108 -11.31 11.41 -12.20
N CYS A 109 -11.00 10.24 -12.74
CA CYS A 109 -10.93 10.01 -14.19
C CYS A 109 -12.33 9.91 -14.84
N ASP A 110 -13.32 9.37 -14.13
CA ASP A 110 -14.68 9.11 -14.62
C ASP A 110 -15.44 10.35 -15.14
N ARG A 111 -15.16 11.53 -14.57
CA ARG A 111 -15.75 12.83 -14.96
C ARG A 111 -14.70 13.84 -15.45
N CYS A 112 -13.52 13.36 -15.84
CA CYS A 112 -12.44 14.22 -16.29
C CYS A 112 -12.67 14.66 -17.75
N THR A 113 -12.75 15.97 -18.00
CA THR A 113 -12.86 16.55 -19.35
C THR A 113 -11.62 16.34 -20.21
N HIS A 114 -10.48 16.02 -19.60
CA HIS A 114 -9.21 15.76 -20.29
C HIS A 114 -8.95 14.26 -20.54
N TYR A 115 -9.87 13.37 -20.15
CA TYR A 115 -9.66 11.94 -20.32
C TYR A 115 -9.52 11.57 -21.80
N GLN A 116 -8.49 10.79 -22.11
CA GLN A 116 -8.25 10.24 -23.45
C GLN A 116 -7.78 8.80 -23.31
N LEU A 117 -8.44 7.86 -23.99
CA LEU A 117 -8.04 6.47 -23.99
C LEU A 117 -6.69 6.31 -24.70
N SER A 118 -5.77 5.54 -24.13
CA SER A 118 -4.51 5.17 -24.77
C SER A 118 -4.77 4.11 -25.83
N GLU A 119 -4.41 4.40 -27.08
CA GLU A 119 -4.37 3.38 -28.13
C GLU A 119 -3.18 2.45 -27.85
N SER A 120 -3.46 1.15 -27.79
CA SER A 120 -2.47 0.08 -27.54
C SER A 120 -1.70 -0.29 -28.79
#